data_AF-A0A9P8F5S4-F1
#
_entry.id   AF-A0A9P8F5S4-F1
#
_cell.length_a   1.000
_cell.length_b   1.000
_cell.length_c   1.000
_cell.angle_alpha   90.00
_cell.angle_beta   90.00
_cell.angle_gamma   90.00
#
_symmetry.space_group_name_H-M   'P 1'
#
loop_
_entity.id
_entity.type
_entity.pdbx_description
1 polymer ?
#
loop_
_entity_poly.entity_id
_entity_poly.type
_entity_poly.pdbx_seq_one_letter_code
_entity_poly.pdbx_strand_id
1 'polypeptide(L)'
;MARVIGHTPSWLAAPSPGFNLFQRNADTKAPSALRNSSNKADSAGPTRTIAHRGTEIFVLVGNEIRWSDLVSLKDADQDSDHHSYRVLKTPVAAQIKQLVVSPHGDYLAILTEHTVHIAVLPDPSHLSVQDPSPLRIKTFQLGPTAHVLEQAPVVSALWHPLGHMGSCLVTVTNDACVRLWELNRDSRASFDEPELALDLKKLANATSADQDFSASKYGTSKGFSPDSVEMEVAAACFGARATSDEHGWSPMTLWIAMTEGDVYALCPLLPSKWEPTPTTIPSLSTAVVAKAEVNSQSDPTPEERRIVDQQQRWLADIDNQEPLVVSHIETLAEFEVYNRPTNPPAIPKLQGPFYLNPEPDYDNITDIFVIAPRLDDDALMQEEDQDDFLGHDGLSVGIVCLATVSGKVHICL
;
A
#
# COMPACT_ATOMS: atom_id res chain seq x y z
N MET A 1 21.09 31.52 -20.48
CA MET A 1 20.34 30.38 -19.88
C MET A 1 21.18 29.80 -18.77
N ALA A 2 20.66 29.70 -17.55
CA ALA A 2 21.37 29.03 -16.46
C ALA A 2 21.50 27.54 -16.80
N ARG A 3 22.71 27.00 -16.73
CA ARG A 3 23.00 25.60 -17.00
C ARG A 3 22.87 24.86 -15.67
N VAL A 4 21.96 23.89 -15.57
CA VAL A 4 21.86 23.03 -14.39
C VAL A 4 23.17 22.25 -14.29
N ILE A 5 23.97 22.50 -13.25
CA ILE A 5 25.29 21.88 -13.03
C ILE A 5 25.13 20.52 -12.31
N GLY A 6 24.00 20.32 -11.62
CA GLY A 6 23.64 19.05 -10.97
C GLY A 6 22.21 19.07 -10.42
N HIS A 7 21.64 17.89 -10.20
CA HIS A 7 20.30 17.69 -9.64
C HIS A 7 20.31 17.42 -8.12
N THR A 8 21.48 17.47 -7.49
CA THR A 8 21.68 17.15 -6.07
C THR A 8 22.18 18.41 -5.36
N PRO A 9 21.55 18.82 -4.24
CA PRO A 9 22.03 19.98 -3.49
C PRO A 9 23.42 19.70 -2.90
N SER A 10 24.20 20.76 -2.66
CA SER A 10 25.61 20.65 -2.25
C SER A 10 25.83 19.83 -0.98
N TRP A 11 24.90 19.88 -0.02
CA TRP A 11 24.95 19.12 1.23
C TRP A 11 24.62 17.62 1.07
N LEU A 12 24.20 17.18 -0.13
CA LEU A 12 24.07 15.76 -0.53
C LEU A 12 25.09 15.34 -1.59
N ALA A 13 25.93 16.26 -2.06
CA ALA A 13 26.94 15.99 -3.08
C ALA A 13 28.31 15.78 -2.42
N ALA A 14 29.15 14.92 -3.01
CA ALA A 14 30.49 14.68 -2.51
C ALA A 14 31.27 16.01 -2.38
N PRO A 15 32.03 16.23 -1.28
CA PRO A 15 32.35 15.28 -0.21
C PRO A 15 31.46 15.41 1.05
N SER A 16 30.22 15.90 0.94
CA SER A 16 29.38 16.18 2.11
C SER A 16 29.05 14.93 2.94
N PRO A 17 28.74 15.08 4.24
CA PRO A 17 28.28 13.96 5.04
C PRO A 17 26.98 13.31 4.52
N GLY A 18 26.09 14.12 3.92
CA GLY A 18 24.88 13.64 3.26
C GLY A 18 25.14 12.75 2.03
N PHE A 19 26.26 12.93 1.33
CA PHE A 19 26.67 12.05 0.24
C PHE A 19 26.96 10.63 0.74
N ASN A 20 27.58 10.51 1.92
CA ASN A 20 27.96 9.23 2.52
C ASN A 20 26.74 8.35 2.79
N LEU A 21 25.55 8.92 3.00
CA LEU A 21 24.31 8.16 3.16
C LEU A 21 24.03 7.26 1.94
N PHE A 22 24.35 7.71 0.73
CA PHE A 22 24.05 6.99 -0.53
C PHE A 22 25.26 6.21 -1.06
N GLN A 23 26.47 6.49 -0.56
CA GLN A 23 27.70 5.92 -1.10
C GLN A 23 27.84 4.42 -0.76
N ARG A 24 28.03 3.59 -1.80
CA ARG A 24 28.40 2.17 -1.60
C ARG A 24 29.80 2.07 -1.00
N ASN A 25 29.96 1.25 0.03
CA ASN A 25 31.29 0.95 0.58
C ASN A 25 31.99 -0.06 -0.36
N ALA A 26 33.32 0.03 -0.48
CA ALA A 26 34.08 -0.92 -1.30
C ALA A 26 33.92 -2.38 -0.80
N ASP A 27 33.67 -2.56 0.50
CA ASP A 27 33.49 -3.87 1.14
C ASP A 27 32.05 -4.39 1.10
N THR A 28 31.07 -3.60 0.62
CA THR A 28 29.69 -4.11 0.52
C THR A 28 29.62 -5.15 -0.59
N LYS A 29 29.23 -6.38 -0.25
CA LYS A 29 29.07 -7.47 -1.22
C LYS A 29 28.19 -7.00 -2.38
N ALA A 30 28.63 -7.27 -3.61
CA ALA A 30 27.85 -6.95 -4.79
C ALA A 30 26.46 -7.59 -4.66
N PRO A 31 25.38 -6.90 -5.08
CA PRO A 31 24.02 -7.45 -5.01
C PRO A 31 23.89 -8.83 -5.69
N SER A 32 24.71 -9.09 -6.71
CA SER A 32 24.81 -10.39 -7.40
C SER A 32 25.25 -11.56 -6.51
N ALA A 33 26.00 -11.30 -5.43
CA ALA A 33 26.45 -12.33 -4.49
C ALA A 33 25.36 -12.71 -3.46
N LEU A 34 24.29 -11.91 -3.37
CA LEU A 34 23.14 -12.15 -2.49
C LEU A 34 21.91 -12.67 -3.28
N ARG A 35 22.03 -12.79 -4.62
CA ARG A 35 21.04 -13.44 -5.45
C ARG A 35 21.14 -14.95 -5.26
N ASN A 36 20.04 -15.59 -4.90
CA ASN A 36 19.95 -17.04 -4.95
C ASN A 36 20.06 -17.50 -6.42
N SER A 37 20.67 -18.66 -6.65
CA SER A 37 21.01 -19.24 -7.97
C SER A 37 19.81 -19.54 -8.90
N SER A 38 18.61 -19.11 -8.57
CA SER A 38 17.41 -19.31 -9.39
C SER A 38 17.42 -18.31 -10.55
N ASN A 39 17.88 -18.80 -11.71
CA ASN A 39 17.75 -18.28 -13.08
C ASN A 39 17.87 -16.76 -13.34
N LYS A 40 18.59 -16.41 -14.41
CA LYS A 40 18.66 -15.07 -15.02
C LYS A 40 17.31 -14.60 -15.61
N ALA A 41 16.19 -14.83 -14.94
CA ALA A 41 15.02 -14.00 -15.16
C ALA A 41 15.35 -12.63 -14.56
N ASP A 42 15.18 -11.55 -15.32
CA ASP A 42 15.24 -10.21 -14.77
C ASP A 42 14.36 -10.19 -13.52
N SER A 43 14.94 -9.82 -12.37
CA SER A 43 14.22 -9.89 -11.10
C SER A 43 12.95 -9.07 -11.22
N ALA A 44 11.81 -9.76 -11.34
CA ALA A 44 10.53 -9.14 -11.59
C ALA A 44 10.10 -8.35 -10.34
N GLY A 45 9.55 -7.16 -10.55
CA GLY A 45 9.00 -6.33 -9.47
C GLY A 45 9.80 -5.07 -9.14
N PRO A 46 9.17 -4.11 -8.45
CA PRO A 46 9.72 -2.78 -8.26
C PRO A 46 10.91 -2.78 -7.30
N THR A 47 11.83 -1.82 -7.51
CA THR A 47 12.96 -1.55 -6.62
C THR A 47 12.74 -0.23 -5.90
N ARG A 48 12.26 -0.31 -4.66
CA ARG A 48 11.93 0.85 -3.82
C ARG A 48 12.96 0.96 -2.69
N THR A 49 14.14 1.47 -3.01
CA THR A 49 15.31 1.45 -2.11
C THR A 49 15.37 2.64 -1.14
N ILE A 50 14.39 3.54 -1.19
CA ILE A 50 14.30 4.72 -0.32
C ILE A 50 12.89 4.77 0.25
N ALA A 51 12.77 4.94 1.55
CA ALA A 51 11.52 5.21 2.24
C ALA A 51 11.72 6.38 3.23
N HIS A 52 10.63 6.97 3.73
CA HIS A 52 10.72 8.13 4.63
C HIS A 52 9.58 8.17 5.65
N ARG A 53 9.81 8.87 6.77
CA ARG A 53 8.78 9.36 7.71
C ARG A 53 9.12 10.80 8.08
N GLY A 54 8.21 11.75 7.81
CA GLY A 54 8.53 13.16 7.96
C GLY A 54 9.81 13.54 7.19
N THR A 55 10.81 14.04 7.91
CA THR A 55 12.14 14.43 7.40
C THR A 55 13.19 13.31 7.48
N GLU A 56 12.86 12.19 8.13
CA GLU A 56 13.74 11.03 8.22
C GLU A 56 13.65 10.17 6.96
N ILE A 57 14.80 9.67 6.52
CA ILE A 57 14.92 8.80 5.35
C ILE A 57 15.65 7.50 5.68
N PHE A 58 15.19 6.43 5.05
CA PHE A 58 15.74 5.09 5.12
C PHE A 58 16.22 4.69 3.73
N VAL A 59 17.53 4.56 3.56
CA VAL A 59 18.18 4.31 2.27
C VAL A 59 18.83 2.94 2.30
N LEU A 60 18.45 2.08 1.36
CA LEU A 60 19.10 0.80 1.14
C LEU A 60 20.37 0.97 0.32
N VAL A 61 21.52 0.64 0.91
CA VAL A 61 22.82 0.63 0.24
C VAL A 61 23.41 -0.78 0.33
N GLY A 62 23.46 -1.48 -0.81
CA GLY A 62 23.80 -2.90 -0.84
C GLY A 62 22.68 -3.72 -0.21
N ASN A 63 22.89 -4.20 1.03
CA ASN A 63 21.86 -4.84 1.85
C ASN A 63 21.76 -4.21 3.25
N GLU A 64 22.33 -3.02 3.42
CA GLU A 64 22.32 -2.26 4.67
C GLU A 64 21.26 -1.16 4.57
N ILE A 65 20.45 -1.02 5.61
CA ILE A 65 19.50 0.10 5.71
C ILE A 65 20.19 1.21 6.49
N ARG A 66 20.40 2.35 5.86
CA ARG A 66 20.96 3.55 6.48
C ARG A 66 19.85 4.54 6.78
N TRP A 67 19.84 5.05 7.99
CA TRP A 67 18.80 5.91 8.51
C TRP A 67 19.39 7.25 8.92
N SER A 68 18.76 8.34 8.52
CA SER A 68 19.17 9.70 8.85
C SER A 68 17.99 10.66 8.77
N ASP A 69 18.19 11.88 9.26
CA ASP A 69 17.26 12.99 9.16
C ASP A 69 17.81 14.05 8.19
N LEU A 70 17.02 14.43 7.19
CA LEU A 70 17.42 15.37 6.16
C LEU A 70 17.66 16.78 6.70
N VAL A 71 16.96 17.19 7.76
CA VAL A 71 17.18 18.51 8.40
C VAL A 71 18.56 18.52 9.05
N SER A 72 18.85 17.50 9.85
CA SER A 72 20.16 17.31 10.47
C SER A 72 21.30 17.22 9.45
N LEU A 73 21.09 16.55 8.31
CA LEU A 73 22.09 16.45 7.24
C LEU A 73 22.36 17.78 6.54
N LYS A 74 21.33 18.62 6.39
CA LYS A 74 21.47 19.93 5.76
C LYS A 74 22.24 20.91 6.64
N ASP A 75 22.05 20.82 7.95
CA ASP A 75 22.66 21.70 8.95
C ASP A 75 24.05 21.21 9.40
N ALA A 76 24.47 20.01 8.97
CA ALA A 76 25.77 19.45 9.28
C ALA A 76 26.91 20.23 8.60
N ASP A 77 27.92 20.61 9.37
CA ASP A 77 29.13 21.24 8.85
C ASP A 77 29.90 20.27 7.95
N GLN A 78 30.40 20.77 6.82
CA GLN A 78 31.15 19.96 5.84
C GLN A 78 32.45 19.35 6.40
N ASP A 79 33.00 19.94 7.47
CA ASP A 79 34.23 19.50 8.13
C ASP A 79 33.97 18.54 9.31
N SER A 80 32.72 18.17 9.58
CA SER A 80 32.37 17.25 10.66
C SER A 80 32.59 15.80 10.24
N ASP A 81 33.54 15.11 10.88
CA ASP A 81 33.84 13.68 10.69
C ASP A 81 32.78 12.76 11.35
N HIS A 82 31.62 13.32 11.69
CA HIS A 82 30.54 12.64 12.37
C HIS A 82 29.74 11.79 11.38
N HIS A 83 29.44 10.55 11.76
CA HIS A 83 28.56 9.67 10.99
C HIS A 83 27.17 10.29 11.01
N SER A 84 26.79 10.98 9.94
CA SER A 84 25.50 11.67 9.85
C SER A 84 24.33 10.75 9.52
N TYR A 85 24.55 9.44 9.62
CA TYR A 85 23.53 8.42 9.49
C TYR A 85 23.86 7.25 10.42
N ARG A 86 22.83 6.48 10.76
CA ARG A 86 22.95 5.26 11.54
C ARG A 86 22.58 4.05 10.69
N VAL A 87 23.33 2.96 10.81
CA VAL A 87 23.00 1.71 10.13
C VAL A 87 22.00 0.92 10.98
N LEU A 88 20.88 0.54 10.37
CA LEU A 88 19.89 -0.35 10.96
C LEU A 88 20.18 -1.80 10.56
N LYS A 89 20.53 -2.63 11.55
CA LYS A 89 20.79 -4.06 11.35
C LYS A 89 19.50 -4.86 11.43
N THR A 90 19.25 -5.64 10.38
CA THR A 90 18.08 -6.50 10.24
C THR A 90 18.54 -7.96 10.02
N PRO A 91 17.71 -8.96 10.36
CA PRO A 91 18.05 -10.37 10.15
C PRO A 91 17.91 -10.83 8.68
N VAL A 92 17.64 -9.92 7.75
CA VAL A 92 17.32 -10.26 6.35
C VAL A 92 18.61 -10.60 5.59
N ALA A 93 18.81 -11.88 5.28
CA ALA A 93 20.00 -12.37 4.60
C ALA A 93 19.95 -12.21 3.07
N ALA A 94 18.75 -12.30 2.48
CA ALA A 94 18.56 -12.16 1.04
C ALA A 94 18.59 -10.70 0.60
N GLN A 95 18.75 -10.46 -0.70
CA GLN A 95 18.76 -9.12 -1.29
C GLN A 95 17.43 -8.40 -1.04
N ILE A 96 17.48 -7.30 -0.29
CA ILE A 96 16.35 -6.39 -0.10
C ILE A 96 16.08 -5.65 -1.42
N LYS A 97 14.80 -5.51 -1.76
CA LYS A 97 14.28 -4.88 -2.98
C LYS A 97 13.45 -3.65 -2.68
N GLN A 98 12.67 -3.69 -1.60
CA GLN A 98 11.72 -2.63 -1.27
C GLN A 98 11.74 -2.32 0.23
N LEU A 99 11.59 -1.05 0.54
CA LEU A 99 11.37 -0.49 1.87
C LEU A 99 10.06 0.29 1.84
N VAL A 100 9.14 0.02 2.77
CA VAL A 100 7.85 0.72 2.86
C VAL A 100 7.55 1.05 4.32
N VAL A 101 7.55 2.34 4.67
CA VAL A 101 7.26 2.81 6.03
C VAL A 101 5.74 2.84 6.26
N SER A 102 5.28 2.49 7.46
CA SER A 102 3.86 2.56 7.83
C SER A 102 3.36 4.02 7.92
N PRO A 103 2.04 4.26 7.79
CA PRO A 103 1.47 5.61 7.84
C PRO A 103 1.91 6.43 9.07
N HIS A 104 1.95 5.79 10.24
CA HIS A 104 2.35 6.44 11.50
C HIS A 104 3.88 6.40 11.76
N GLY A 105 4.66 5.77 10.89
CA GLY A 105 6.12 5.69 11.04
C GLY A 105 6.62 4.75 12.14
N ASP A 106 5.76 3.87 12.65
CA ASP A 106 6.09 2.85 13.66
C ASP A 106 6.77 1.60 13.10
N TYR A 107 6.47 1.27 11.84
CA TYR A 107 6.95 0.06 11.19
C TYR A 107 7.64 0.37 9.87
N LEU A 108 8.59 -0.50 9.52
CA LEU A 108 9.22 -0.57 8.22
C LEU A 108 9.05 -1.97 7.65
N ALA A 109 8.28 -2.10 6.57
CA ALA A 109 8.23 -3.31 5.78
C ALA A 109 9.49 -3.41 4.92
N ILE A 110 10.22 -4.51 5.04
CA ILE A 110 11.45 -4.82 4.34
C ILE A 110 11.19 -6.04 3.46
N LEU A 111 11.18 -5.83 2.16
CA LEU A 111 10.84 -6.86 1.19
C LEU A 111 12.09 -7.34 0.47
N THR A 112 12.16 -8.63 0.27
CA THR A 112 13.01 -9.28 -0.74
C THR A 112 12.12 -9.69 -1.90
N GLU A 113 12.60 -10.55 -2.80
CA GLU A 113 11.77 -11.10 -3.88
C GLU A 113 10.61 -11.96 -3.37
N HIS A 114 10.81 -12.75 -2.30
CA HIS A 114 9.81 -13.71 -1.80
C HIS A 114 9.43 -13.52 -0.32
N THR A 115 10.32 -12.91 0.47
CA THR A 115 10.14 -12.77 1.92
C THR A 115 9.82 -11.34 2.31
N VAL A 116 8.97 -11.17 3.32
CA VAL A 116 8.58 -9.88 3.91
C VAL A 116 8.93 -9.89 5.39
N HIS A 117 9.55 -8.82 5.86
CA HIS A 117 9.91 -8.63 7.25
C HIS A 117 9.39 -7.30 7.75
N ILE A 118 8.81 -7.25 8.95
CA ILE A 118 8.35 -6.02 9.59
C ILE A 118 9.31 -5.66 10.70
N ALA A 119 10.03 -4.56 10.50
CA ALA A 119 10.86 -3.97 11.53
C ALA A 119 10.08 -2.92 12.33
N VAL A 120 10.26 -2.90 13.64
CA VAL A 120 9.79 -1.80 14.51
C VAL A 120 10.82 -0.68 14.42
N LEU A 121 10.38 0.49 13.98
CA LEU A 121 11.27 1.64 13.82
C LEU A 121 11.65 2.21 15.20
N PRO A 122 12.92 2.57 15.40
CA PRO A 122 13.39 3.15 16.65
C PRO A 122 12.94 4.61 16.81
N ASP A 123 13.03 5.12 18.03
CA ASP A 123 12.78 6.52 18.36
C ASP A 123 13.84 7.45 17.69
N PRO A 124 13.45 8.59 17.10
CA PRO A 124 14.37 9.49 16.40
C PRO A 124 15.54 10.01 17.25
N SER A 125 15.42 10.03 18.58
CA SER A 125 16.51 10.37 19.49
C SER A 125 17.77 9.52 19.28
N HIS A 126 17.65 8.31 18.72
CA HIS A 126 18.80 7.50 18.35
C HIS A 126 19.70 8.08 17.26
N LEU A 127 19.25 9.10 16.51
CA LEU A 127 20.04 9.84 15.53
C LEU A 127 20.85 10.99 16.17
N SER A 128 20.44 11.49 17.33
CA SER A 128 21.17 12.56 18.04
C SER A 128 22.28 12.03 18.96
N VAL A 129 22.27 10.71 19.23
CA VAL A 129 23.33 10.05 20.02
C VAL A 129 24.61 9.99 19.19
N GLN A 130 25.74 10.41 19.77
CA GLN A 130 27.08 10.36 19.16
C GLN A 130 27.65 8.94 18.96
N ASP A 131 26.81 7.90 19.09
CA ASP A 131 27.21 6.52 18.90
C ASP A 131 26.96 6.09 17.46
N PRO A 132 28.01 5.93 16.62
CA PRO A 132 27.86 5.51 15.23
C PRO A 132 27.60 4.00 15.11
N SER A 133 27.53 3.26 16.22
CA SER A 133 27.36 1.82 16.18
C SER A 133 26.04 1.43 15.49
N PRO A 134 26.05 0.39 14.64
CA PRO A 134 24.84 -0.10 13.99
C PRO A 134 23.78 -0.52 15.02
N LEU A 135 22.57 -0.03 14.85
CA LEU A 135 21.44 -0.31 15.73
C LEU A 135 20.71 -1.57 15.26
N ARG A 136 20.64 -2.60 16.10
CA ARG A 136 19.81 -3.78 15.81
C ARG A 136 18.36 -3.48 16.15
N ILE A 137 17.47 -3.58 15.16
CA ILE A 137 16.05 -3.32 15.34
C ILE A 137 15.25 -4.61 15.47
N LYS A 138 14.18 -4.56 16.28
CA LYS A 138 13.27 -5.70 16.44
C LYS A 138 12.57 -5.94 15.09
N THR A 139 12.73 -7.14 14.55
CA THR A 139 12.20 -7.51 13.23
C THR A 139 11.44 -8.82 13.33
N PHE A 140 10.25 -8.87 12.73
CA PHE A 140 9.41 -10.04 12.63
C PHE A 140 9.36 -10.51 11.17
N GLN A 141 9.45 -11.82 10.93
CA GLN A 141 9.13 -12.36 9.60
C GLN A 141 7.61 -12.38 9.45
N LEU A 142 7.11 -11.80 8.37
CA LEU A 142 5.68 -11.77 8.05
C LEU A 142 5.32 -13.00 7.23
N GLY A 143 4.33 -13.77 7.68
CA GLY A 143 3.87 -14.98 7.04
C GLY A 143 4.99 -16.00 6.82
N PRO A 144 5.54 -16.66 7.85
CA PRO A 144 6.63 -17.62 7.70
C PRO A 144 6.33 -18.83 6.80
N THR A 145 5.07 -19.04 6.42
CA THR A 145 4.64 -20.04 5.43
C THR A 145 4.13 -19.43 4.12
N ALA A 146 3.73 -18.16 4.13
CA ALA A 146 3.16 -17.46 2.98
C ALA A 146 4.19 -16.69 2.14
N HIS A 147 5.21 -16.12 2.80
CA HIS A 147 6.26 -15.31 2.19
C HIS A 147 7.63 -15.97 2.38
N VAL A 148 7.82 -17.07 1.65
CA VAL A 148 9.03 -17.90 1.62
C VAL A 148 9.46 -18.18 0.18
N LEU A 149 10.70 -18.64 0.00
CA LEU A 149 11.32 -18.84 -1.32
C LEU A 149 10.56 -19.84 -2.20
N GLU A 150 9.84 -20.78 -1.60
CA GLU A 150 9.04 -21.80 -2.28
C GLU A 150 7.69 -21.26 -2.79
N GLN A 151 7.25 -20.11 -2.31
CA GLN A 151 5.99 -19.45 -2.70
C GLN A 151 6.21 -18.42 -3.80
N ALA A 152 5.13 -17.90 -4.38
CA ALA A 152 5.19 -16.87 -5.42
C ALA A 152 5.90 -15.59 -4.92
N PRO A 153 6.64 -14.87 -5.77
CA PRO A 153 7.24 -13.59 -5.43
C PRO A 153 6.23 -12.57 -4.93
N VAL A 154 6.67 -11.69 -4.03
CA VAL A 154 5.88 -10.56 -3.53
C VAL A 154 6.05 -9.39 -4.46
N VAL A 155 4.95 -8.95 -5.06
CA VAL A 155 4.92 -7.87 -6.05
C VAL A 155 4.69 -6.52 -5.39
N SER A 156 3.75 -6.47 -4.43
CA SER A 156 3.40 -5.24 -3.73
C SER A 156 3.20 -5.48 -2.23
N ALA A 157 3.61 -4.52 -1.42
CA ALA A 157 3.23 -4.39 -0.01
C ALA A 157 2.75 -2.95 0.23
N LEU A 158 1.49 -2.83 0.64
CA LEU A 158 0.76 -1.58 0.71
C LEU A 158 0.15 -1.46 2.10
N TRP A 159 0.39 -0.35 2.80
CA TRP A 159 -0.34 -0.09 4.03
C TRP A 159 -1.76 0.31 3.69
N HIS A 160 -2.74 -0.28 4.39
CA HIS A 160 -4.14 0.01 4.16
C HIS A 160 -4.45 1.46 4.57
N PRO A 161 -5.05 2.31 3.71
CA PRO A 161 -5.27 3.73 4.02
C PRO A 161 -6.10 3.95 5.29
N LEU A 162 -7.11 3.11 5.49
CA LEU A 162 -8.01 3.12 6.67
C LEU A 162 -7.57 2.13 7.75
N GLY A 163 -6.33 1.67 7.75
CA GLY A 163 -5.85 0.68 8.72
C GLY A 163 -5.76 1.25 10.12
N HIS A 164 -6.39 0.61 11.11
CA HIS A 164 -6.27 1.02 12.51
C HIS A 164 -4.80 1.17 12.93
N MET A 165 -4.43 2.31 13.54
CA MET A 165 -3.06 2.66 13.96
C MET A 165 -2.01 2.59 12.84
N GLY A 166 -2.43 2.66 11.57
CA GLY A 166 -1.54 2.44 10.44
C GLY A 166 -0.81 1.09 10.48
N SER A 167 -1.37 0.08 11.18
CA SER A 167 -0.74 -1.23 11.38
C SER A 167 -1.31 -2.33 10.49
N CYS A 168 -2.17 -1.97 9.53
CA CYS A 168 -2.71 -2.90 8.55
C CYS A 168 -1.89 -2.88 7.26
N LEU A 169 -1.30 -4.02 6.89
CA LEU A 169 -0.53 -4.20 5.67
C LEU A 169 -1.29 -5.12 4.72
N VAL A 170 -1.26 -4.85 3.44
CA VAL A 170 -1.72 -5.73 2.37
C VAL A 170 -0.53 -6.17 1.53
N THR A 171 -0.35 -7.47 1.36
CA THR A 171 0.63 -8.04 0.43
C THR A 171 -0.06 -8.66 -0.77
N VAL A 172 0.52 -8.45 -1.95
CA VAL A 172 0.05 -9.03 -3.21
C VAL A 172 1.20 -9.81 -3.84
N THR A 173 0.97 -11.08 -4.12
CA THR A 173 1.95 -11.95 -4.78
C THR A 173 1.65 -12.06 -6.28
N ASN A 174 2.69 -12.40 -7.04
CA ASN A 174 2.65 -12.51 -8.50
C ASN A 174 1.59 -13.51 -9.00
N ASP A 175 1.29 -14.53 -8.21
CA ASP A 175 0.25 -15.53 -8.51
C ASP A 175 -1.17 -15.09 -8.13
N ALA A 176 -1.41 -13.78 -8.00
CA ALA A 176 -2.70 -13.18 -7.69
C ALA A 176 -3.31 -13.65 -6.35
N CYS A 177 -2.48 -13.77 -5.31
CA CYS A 177 -2.97 -13.87 -3.94
C CYS A 177 -2.84 -12.53 -3.20
N VAL A 178 -3.94 -12.07 -2.61
CA VAL A 178 -4.01 -10.86 -1.78
C VAL A 178 -4.13 -11.28 -0.31
N ARG A 179 -3.28 -10.73 0.56
CA ARG A 179 -3.30 -11.02 2.00
C ARG A 179 -3.31 -9.74 2.82
N LEU A 180 -4.25 -9.61 3.74
CA LEU A 180 -4.39 -8.50 4.66
C LEU A 180 -3.91 -8.92 6.05
N TRP A 181 -3.01 -8.15 6.63
CA TRP A 181 -2.30 -8.43 7.88
C TRP A 181 -2.57 -7.30 8.86
N GLU A 182 -3.16 -7.61 10.01
CA GLU A 182 -3.40 -6.64 11.09
C GLU A 182 -2.35 -6.79 12.18
N LEU A 183 -1.30 -6.00 12.09
CA LEU A 183 -0.09 -6.19 12.87
C LEU A 183 -0.28 -5.70 14.31
N ASN A 184 0.12 -6.54 15.26
CA ASN A 184 0.11 -6.22 16.68
C ASN A 184 1.40 -6.73 17.35
N ARG A 185 2.19 -5.79 17.89
CA ARG A 185 3.49 -6.06 18.54
C ARG A 185 3.43 -7.02 19.71
N ASP A 186 2.28 -7.12 20.37
CA ASP A 186 2.04 -7.99 21.53
C ASP A 186 1.52 -9.37 21.12
N SER A 187 1.08 -9.53 19.87
CA SER A 187 0.59 -10.79 19.33
C SER A 187 1.49 -11.28 18.21
N ARG A 188 2.36 -12.25 18.49
CA ARG A 188 3.23 -12.86 17.47
C ARG A 188 2.43 -13.47 16.30
N ALA A 189 1.23 -14.00 16.60
CA ALA A 189 0.32 -14.60 15.63
C ALA A 189 -0.12 -13.62 14.53
N SER A 190 -0.23 -12.32 14.86
CA SER A 190 -0.56 -11.27 13.88
C SER A 190 0.46 -11.13 12.74
N PHE A 191 1.69 -11.59 12.96
CA PHE A 191 2.73 -11.64 11.94
C PHE A 191 2.83 -13.01 11.26
N ASP A 192 2.20 -14.05 11.82
CA ASP A 192 2.26 -15.41 11.26
C ASP A 192 1.10 -15.70 10.31
N GLU A 193 -0.11 -15.25 10.65
CA GLU A 193 -1.32 -15.49 9.85
C GLU A 193 -1.99 -14.17 9.45
N PRO A 194 -2.41 -14.04 8.18
CA PRO A 194 -3.20 -12.89 7.74
C PRO A 194 -4.63 -13.00 8.26
N GLU A 195 -5.26 -11.84 8.50
CA GLU A 195 -6.68 -11.76 8.87
C GLU A 195 -7.58 -12.13 7.68
N LEU A 196 -7.17 -11.74 6.47
CA LEU A 196 -7.86 -12.11 5.23
C LEU A 196 -6.83 -12.57 4.19
N ALA A 197 -7.11 -13.68 3.53
CA ALA A 197 -6.28 -14.20 2.45
C ALA A 197 -7.18 -14.61 1.29
N LEU A 198 -7.00 -13.99 0.12
CA LEU A 198 -7.83 -14.15 -1.06
C LEU A 198 -7.00 -14.66 -2.22
N ASP A 199 -7.48 -15.69 -2.91
CA ASP A 199 -6.97 -16.12 -4.21
C ASP A 199 -7.86 -15.53 -5.31
N LEU A 200 -7.33 -14.56 -6.07
CA LEU A 200 -8.12 -13.86 -7.08
C LEU A 200 -8.55 -14.77 -8.22
N LYS A 201 -7.81 -15.85 -8.50
CA LYS A 201 -8.18 -16.83 -9.53
C LYS A 201 -9.43 -17.60 -9.10
N LYS A 202 -9.53 -17.93 -7.80
CA LYS A 202 -10.77 -18.50 -7.24
C LYS A 202 -11.93 -17.50 -7.29
N LEU A 203 -11.67 -16.22 -7.01
CA LEU A 203 -12.69 -15.17 -7.06
C LEU A 203 -13.19 -14.88 -8.48
N ALA A 204 -12.29 -14.88 -9.47
CA ALA A 204 -12.63 -14.67 -10.88
C ALA A 204 -13.59 -15.75 -11.41
N ASN A 205 -13.43 -16.99 -10.94
CA ASN A 205 -14.24 -18.14 -11.31
C ASN A 205 -15.43 -18.39 -10.38
N ALA A 206 -15.69 -17.49 -9.41
CA ALA A 206 -16.71 -17.68 -8.39
C ALA A 206 -18.13 -17.52 -8.95
N THR A 207 -19.03 -18.42 -8.57
CA THR A 207 -20.47 -18.34 -8.92
C THR A 207 -21.36 -17.97 -7.74
N SER A 208 -20.84 -18.03 -6.51
CA SER A 208 -21.56 -17.69 -5.29
C SER A 208 -20.59 -17.21 -4.20
N ALA A 209 -21.07 -16.39 -3.26
CA ALA A 209 -20.26 -15.74 -2.23
C ALA A 209 -19.86 -16.65 -1.05
N ASP A 210 -20.39 -17.87 -0.98
CA ASP A 210 -20.15 -18.86 0.08
C ASP A 210 -19.02 -19.87 -0.26
N GLN A 211 -18.36 -19.71 -1.41
CA GLN A 211 -17.26 -20.57 -1.82
C GLN A 211 -15.97 -20.26 -1.05
N ASP A 212 -15.05 -21.23 -1.03
CA ASP A 212 -13.73 -21.02 -0.45
C ASP A 212 -12.85 -20.17 -1.38
N PHE A 213 -12.60 -18.93 -0.99
CA PHE A 213 -11.69 -18.01 -1.68
C PHE A 213 -10.32 -17.93 -1.04
N SER A 214 -10.04 -18.75 -0.01
CA SER A 214 -8.81 -18.62 0.75
C SER A 214 -7.56 -18.92 -0.09
N ALA A 215 -6.53 -18.10 0.05
CA ALA A 215 -5.22 -18.39 -0.52
C ALA A 215 -4.57 -19.57 0.22
N SER A 216 -3.90 -20.47 -0.52
CA SER A 216 -3.23 -21.61 0.10
C SER A 216 -2.15 -21.18 1.10
N LYS A 217 -2.18 -21.77 2.30
CA LYS A 217 -1.16 -21.55 3.36
C LYS A 217 0.15 -22.29 3.12
N TYR A 218 0.14 -23.34 2.30
CA TYR A 218 1.29 -24.24 2.08
C TYR A 218 1.75 -24.26 0.62
N GLY A 219 1.31 -23.27 -0.17
CA GLY A 219 1.44 -23.26 -1.62
C GLY A 219 0.41 -24.15 -2.28
N THR A 220 -0.09 -23.69 -3.42
CA THR A 220 -0.81 -24.56 -4.36
C THR A 220 0.21 -25.49 -5.00
N SER A 221 -0.13 -26.77 -5.20
CA SER A 221 0.61 -27.55 -6.19
C SER A 221 0.56 -26.74 -7.50
N LYS A 222 1.71 -26.59 -8.17
CA LYS A 222 1.79 -25.91 -9.48
C LYS A 222 1.02 -26.75 -10.52
N GLY A 223 -0.30 -26.71 -10.43
CA GLY A 223 -1.22 -27.25 -11.42
C GLY A 223 -1.22 -26.35 -12.64
N PHE A 224 -1.59 -26.92 -13.78
CA PHE A 224 -1.75 -26.15 -15.01
C PHE A 224 -3.15 -25.52 -15.02
N SER A 225 -3.21 -24.19 -15.04
CA SER A 225 -4.41 -23.39 -15.30
C SER A 225 -4.06 -22.28 -16.28
N PRO A 226 -4.90 -21.94 -17.28
CA PRO A 226 -4.72 -20.73 -18.10
C PRO A 226 -4.51 -19.48 -17.24
N ASP A 227 -5.27 -19.36 -16.15
CA ASP A 227 -5.17 -18.28 -15.15
C ASP A 227 -3.77 -18.13 -14.52
N SER A 228 -2.91 -19.15 -14.61
CA SER A 228 -1.53 -19.05 -14.10
C SER A 228 -0.63 -18.16 -14.93
N VAL A 229 -1.02 -17.87 -16.17
CA VAL A 229 -0.35 -16.93 -17.07
C VAL A 229 -1.14 -15.62 -17.15
N GLU A 230 -2.47 -15.72 -17.26
CA GLU A 230 -3.34 -14.55 -17.46
C GLU A 230 -3.42 -13.66 -16.21
N MET A 231 -3.54 -14.27 -15.02
CA MET A 231 -3.59 -13.52 -13.75
C MET A 231 -2.21 -13.39 -13.09
N GLU A 232 -1.18 -13.06 -13.86
CA GLU A 232 0.13 -12.68 -13.32
C GLU A 232 0.11 -11.21 -12.90
N VAL A 233 0.23 -10.93 -11.60
CA VAL A 233 0.15 -9.54 -11.09
C VAL A 233 1.44 -8.78 -11.40
N ALA A 234 1.30 -7.61 -12.02
CA ALA A 234 2.39 -6.64 -12.23
C ALA A 234 2.56 -5.67 -11.06
N ALA A 235 1.46 -5.12 -10.56
CA ALA A 235 1.43 -4.17 -9.44
C ALA A 235 0.02 -4.02 -8.86
N ALA A 236 -0.05 -3.49 -7.65
CA ALA A 236 -1.30 -3.09 -7.01
C ALA A 236 -1.14 -1.76 -6.27
N CYS A 237 -2.23 -1.02 -6.13
CA CYS A 237 -2.30 0.18 -5.28
C CYS A 237 -3.72 0.38 -4.72
N PHE A 238 -3.85 1.11 -3.62
CA PHE A 238 -5.16 1.57 -3.17
C PHE A 238 -5.65 2.74 -4.03
N GLY A 239 -6.96 2.90 -4.13
CA GLY A 239 -7.59 3.95 -4.93
C GLY A 239 -7.46 5.35 -4.35
N ALA A 240 -7.03 5.48 -3.09
CA ALA A 240 -6.94 6.74 -2.38
C ALA A 240 -5.94 6.66 -1.21
N ARG A 241 -5.62 7.82 -0.62
CA ARG A 241 -4.71 7.93 0.53
C ARG A 241 -5.43 8.20 1.85
N ALA A 242 -6.76 8.14 1.85
CA ALA A 242 -7.63 8.48 2.97
C ALA A 242 -7.48 9.95 3.39
N THR A 243 -7.53 10.86 2.43
CA THR A 243 -7.68 12.30 2.71
C THR A 243 -9.16 12.69 2.72
N SER A 244 -9.50 13.76 3.43
CA SER A 244 -10.91 14.16 3.65
C SER A 244 -11.64 14.61 2.39
N ASP A 245 -10.91 14.93 1.32
CA ASP A 245 -11.42 15.38 0.03
C ASP A 245 -11.60 14.23 -0.99
N GLU A 246 -11.43 12.97 -0.59
CA GLU A 246 -11.54 11.79 -1.47
C GLU A 246 -12.90 11.08 -1.34
N HIS A 247 -13.42 10.54 -2.45
CA HIS A 247 -14.65 9.75 -2.44
C HIS A 247 -14.54 8.51 -1.53
N GLY A 248 -15.55 8.26 -0.68
CA GLY A 248 -15.48 7.29 0.41
C GLY A 248 -15.15 5.84 0.03
N TRP A 249 -15.58 5.33 -1.13
CA TRP A 249 -15.21 3.98 -1.62
C TRP A 249 -13.73 3.86 -2.02
N SER A 250 -13.08 4.96 -2.41
CA SER A 250 -11.73 4.95 -2.98
C SER A 250 -10.65 4.41 -2.04
N PRO A 251 -10.56 4.83 -0.75
CA PRO A 251 -9.53 4.33 0.17
C PRO A 251 -9.68 2.85 0.56
N MET A 252 -10.85 2.24 0.30
CA MET A 252 -11.11 0.81 0.51
C MET A 252 -11.15 0.00 -0.81
N THR A 253 -10.77 0.62 -1.92
CA THR A 253 -10.65 -0.05 -3.22
C THR A 253 -9.20 -0.42 -3.49
N LEU A 254 -8.91 -1.72 -3.58
CA LEU A 254 -7.61 -2.21 -4.04
C LEU A 254 -7.66 -2.42 -5.55
N TRP A 255 -6.83 -1.68 -6.29
CA TRP A 255 -6.63 -1.81 -7.73
C TRP A 255 -5.45 -2.70 -8.02
N ILE A 256 -5.58 -3.56 -9.03
CA ILE A 256 -4.60 -4.59 -9.37
C ILE A 256 -4.47 -4.62 -10.89
N ALA A 257 -3.24 -4.49 -11.38
CA ALA A 257 -2.93 -4.63 -12.79
C ALA A 257 -2.16 -5.94 -13.02
N MET A 258 -2.61 -6.70 -14.01
CA MET A 258 -1.93 -7.88 -14.51
C MET A 258 -0.85 -7.47 -15.51
N THR A 259 0.18 -8.31 -15.68
CA THR A 259 1.29 -8.06 -16.60
C THR A 259 0.83 -7.93 -18.05
N GLU A 260 -0.22 -8.65 -18.45
CA GLU A 260 -0.73 -8.69 -19.82
C GLU A 260 -1.63 -7.52 -20.22
N GLY A 261 -2.14 -6.74 -19.26
CA GLY A 261 -2.99 -5.59 -19.55
C GLY A 261 -4.26 -5.50 -18.71
N ASP A 262 -4.75 -6.65 -18.21
CA ASP A 262 -6.00 -6.70 -17.47
C ASP A 262 -5.91 -5.94 -16.15
N VAL A 263 -6.95 -5.14 -15.88
CA VAL A 263 -7.08 -4.38 -14.63
C VAL A 263 -8.28 -4.91 -13.87
N TYR A 264 -8.11 -5.04 -12.55
CA TYR A 264 -9.15 -5.47 -11.63
C TYR A 264 -9.23 -4.55 -10.41
N ALA A 265 -10.37 -4.60 -9.72
CA ALA A 265 -10.59 -3.92 -8.45
C ALA A 265 -11.29 -4.82 -7.43
N LEU A 266 -10.90 -4.70 -6.16
CA LEU A 266 -11.59 -5.28 -5.01
C LEU A 266 -12.12 -4.15 -4.13
N CYS A 267 -13.44 -4.09 -3.95
CA CYS A 267 -14.09 -3.07 -3.12
C CYS A 267 -15.41 -3.60 -2.52
N PRO A 268 -15.66 -3.40 -1.21
CA PRO A 268 -14.74 -2.84 -0.22
C PRO A 268 -13.76 -3.91 0.31
N LEU A 269 -12.46 -3.64 0.25
CA LEU A 269 -11.45 -4.40 0.99
C LEU A 269 -11.14 -3.63 2.28
N LEU A 270 -11.47 -4.20 3.44
CA LEU A 270 -11.25 -3.56 4.74
C LEU A 270 -10.60 -4.53 5.75
N PRO A 271 -9.76 -4.03 6.67
CA PRO A 271 -9.39 -4.73 7.89
C PRO A 271 -10.60 -4.91 8.83
N SER A 272 -10.48 -5.80 9.82
CA SER A 272 -11.44 -6.05 10.89
C SER A 272 -11.78 -4.77 11.66
N LYS A 273 -10.79 -3.90 11.86
CA LYS A 273 -10.92 -2.57 12.46
C LYS A 273 -10.33 -1.52 11.54
N TRP A 274 -11.06 -0.45 11.31
CA TRP A 274 -10.68 0.59 10.37
C TRP A 274 -10.98 2.00 10.90
N GLU A 275 -10.18 2.94 10.43
CA GLU A 275 -10.21 4.36 10.80
C GLU A 275 -10.67 5.19 9.59
N PRO A 276 -11.97 5.51 9.47
CA PRO A 276 -12.46 6.45 8.47
C PRO A 276 -11.97 7.88 8.74
N THR A 277 -11.90 8.70 7.68
CA THR A 277 -11.83 10.15 7.85
C THR A 277 -13.22 10.72 8.21
N PRO A 278 -13.32 11.94 8.75
CA PRO A 278 -14.61 12.55 9.09
C PRO A 278 -15.62 12.61 7.94
N THR A 279 -15.15 12.66 6.68
CA THR A 279 -15.99 12.75 5.49
C THR A 279 -16.26 11.39 4.84
N THR A 280 -15.57 10.32 5.23
CA THR A 280 -15.67 9.00 4.58
C THR A 280 -17.08 8.42 4.70
N ILE A 281 -17.64 8.35 5.91
CA ILE A 281 -18.98 7.79 6.14
C ILE A 281 -20.07 8.68 5.51
N PRO A 282 -20.09 10.02 5.73
CA PRO A 282 -21.04 10.90 5.05
C PRO A 282 -21.00 10.79 3.53
N SER A 283 -19.80 10.75 2.92
CA SER A 283 -19.62 10.56 1.48
C SER A 283 -20.24 9.25 0.98
N LEU A 284 -20.01 8.14 1.70
CA LEU A 284 -20.57 6.83 1.35
C LEU A 284 -22.11 6.85 1.43
N SER A 285 -22.67 7.44 2.49
CA SER A 285 -24.10 7.56 2.68
C SER A 285 -24.75 8.34 1.54
N THR A 286 -24.21 9.51 1.20
CA THR A 286 -24.68 10.32 0.06
C THR A 286 -24.60 9.54 -1.25
N ALA A 287 -23.49 8.86 -1.53
CA ALA A 287 -23.31 8.09 -2.76
C ALA A 287 -24.29 6.92 -2.89
N VAL A 288 -24.55 6.18 -1.80
CA VAL A 288 -25.47 5.04 -1.81
C VAL A 288 -26.92 5.50 -1.90
N VAL A 289 -27.31 6.57 -1.21
CA VAL A 289 -28.66 7.15 -1.31
C VAL A 289 -28.91 7.64 -2.73
N ALA A 290 -28.00 8.43 -3.31
CA ALA A 290 -28.13 8.91 -4.68
C ALA A 290 -28.26 7.74 -5.69
N LYS A 291 -27.46 6.69 -5.52
CA LYS A 291 -27.55 5.49 -6.36
C LYS A 291 -28.90 4.77 -6.20
N ALA A 292 -29.44 4.68 -4.98
CA ALA A 292 -30.74 4.08 -4.72
C ALA A 292 -31.89 4.89 -5.35
N GLU A 293 -31.80 6.22 -5.31
CA GLU A 293 -32.78 7.10 -5.97
C GLU A 293 -32.78 6.91 -7.49
N VAL A 294 -31.60 6.89 -8.12
CA VAL A 294 -31.48 6.62 -9.57
C VAL A 294 -32.06 5.24 -9.93
N ASN A 295 -31.80 4.23 -9.10
CA ASN A 295 -32.33 2.88 -9.29
C ASN A 295 -33.87 2.85 -9.16
N SER A 296 -34.44 3.64 -8.26
CA SER A 296 -35.90 3.74 -8.05
C SER A 296 -36.65 4.44 -9.19
N GLN A 297 -35.98 5.34 -9.91
CA GLN A 297 -36.56 6.14 -11.00
C GLN A 297 -36.42 5.47 -12.38
N SER A 298 -35.64 4.39 -12.48
CA SER A 298 -35.37 3.63 -13.71
C SER A 298 -36.04 2.25 -13.67
N ASP A 299 -35.88 1.44 -14.73
CA ASP A 299 -36.19 0.00 -14.69
C ASP A 299 -34.87 -0.79 -14.56
N PRO A 300 -34.30 -0.86 -13.34
CA PRO A 300 -32.99 -1.43 -13.09
C PRO A 300 -33.03 -2.94 -13.24
N THR A 301 -31.93 -3.48 -13.74
CA THR A 301 -31.70 -4.93 -13.82
C THR A 301 -31.71 -5.57 -12.41
N PRO A 302 -31.98 -6.88 -12.30
CA PRO A 302 -31.91 -7.57 -11.01
C PRO A 302 -30.54 -7.47 -10.32
N GLU A 303 -29.46 -7.37 -11.10
CA GLU A 303 -28.11 -7.20 -10.57
C GLU A 303 -27.91 -5.79 -9.98
N GLU A 304 -28.35 -4.75 -10.68
CA GLU A 304 -28.29 -3.37 -10.17
C GLU A 304 -29.07 -3.20 -8.87
N ARG A 305 -30.29 -3.77 -8.78
CA ARG A 305 -31.09 -3.79 -7.55
C ARG A 305 -30.32 -4.48 -6.41
N ARG A 306 -29.75 -5.65 -6.68
CA ARG A 306 -28.97 -6.41 -5.69
C ARG A 306 -27.75 -5.65 -5.18
N ILE A 307 -27.05 -4.92 -6.05
CA ILE A 307 -25.88 -4.12 -5.66
C ILE A 307 -26.31 -3.00 -4.70
N VAL A 308 -27.38 -2.28 -5.02
CA VAL A 308 -27.90 -1.21 -4.14
C VAL A 308 -28.35 -1.78 -2.80
N ASP A 309 -29.11 -2.88 -2.80
CA ASP A 309 -29.54 -3.56 -1.56
C ASP A 309 -28.34 -3.98 -0.70
N GLN A 310 -27.26 -4.48 -1.31
CA GLN A 310 -26.05 -4.87 -0.59
C GLN A 310 -25.32 -3.65 -0.01
N GLN A 311 -25.21 -2.56 -0.75
CA GLN A 311 -24.58 -1.32 -0.27
C GLN A 311 -25.37 -0.68 0.87
N GLN A 312 -26.71 -0.70 0.80
CA GLN A 312 -27.57 -0.21 1.88
C GLN A 312 -27.44 -1.04 3.15
N ARG A 313 -27.38 -2.38 3.03
CA ARG A 313 -27.15 -3.27 4.20
C ARG A 313 -25.77 -3.04 4.81
N TRP A 314 -24.76 -2.84 3.97
CA TRP A 314 -23.41 -2.56 4.41
C TRP A 314 -23.32 -1.25 5.21
N LEU A 315 -24.01 -0.19 4.74
CA LEU A 315 -24.12 1.06 5.49
C LEU A 315 -24.95 0.91 6.77
N ALA A 316 -26.04 0.16 6.73
CA ALA A 316 -26.86 -0.08 7.92
C ALA A 316 -26.06 -0.79 9.03
N ASP A 317 -25.13 -1.69 8.68
CA ASP A 317 -24.21 -2.30 9.66
C ASP A 317 -23.30 -1.25 10.34
N ILE A 318 -22.92 -0.17 9.63
CA ILE A 318 -22.14 0.95 10.18
C ILE A 318 -23.03 1.83 11.06
N ASP A 319 -24.21 2.22 10.57
CA ASP A 319 -25.15 3.09 11.30
C ASP A 319 -25.62 2.47 12.64
N ASN A 320 -25.70 1.13 12.68
CA ASN A 320 -26.07 0.39 13.89
C ASN A 320 -24.88 0.17 14.85
N GLN A 321 -23.70 0.66 14.51
CA GLN A 321 -22.49 0.49 15.30
C GLN A 321 -22.17 1.76 16.09
N GLU A 322 -21.87 1.62 17.38
CA GLU A 322 -21.26 2.71 18.15
C GLU A 322 -19.73 2.67 17.92
N PRO A 323 -19.12 3.72 17.33
CA PRO A 323 -17.69 3.75 17.09
C PRO A 323 -16.91 3.80 18.40
N LEU A 324 -15.74 3.15 18.40
CA LEU A 324 -14.79 3.31 19.48
C LEU A 324 -14.03 4.63 19.28
N VAL A 325 -14.21 5.58 20.19
CA VAL A 325 -13.44 6.82 20.20
C VAL A 325 -12.09 6.57 20.87
N VAL A 326 -11.00 6.79 20.13
CA VAL A 326 -9.63 6.62 20.61
C VAL A 326 -8.90 7.95 20.49
N SER A 327 -8.08 8.28 21.48
CA SER A 327 -7.22 9.46 21.45
C SER A 327 -5.82 9.12 20.99
N HIS A 328 -5.30 9.92 20.06
CA HIS A 328 -3.91 9.82 19.62
C HIS A 328 -2.99 10.26 20.76
N ILE A 329 -2.00 9.44 21.10
CA ILE A 329 -1.17 9.62 22.31
C ILE A 329 -0.42 10.96 22.30
N GLU A 330 0.04 11.39 21.12
CA GLU A 330 0.88 12.59 21.00
C GLU A 330 0.09 13.88 20.78
N THR A 331 -0.95 13.84 19.95
CA THR A 331 -1.70 15.03 19.52
C THR A 331 -2.95 15.25 20.35
N LEU A 332 -3.37 14.25 21.15
CA LEU A 332 -4.65 14.18 21.85
C LEU A 332 -5.87 14.31 20.92
N ALA A 333 -5.68 14.21 19.61
CA ALA A 333 -6.76 14.21 18.64
C ALA A 333 -7.56 12.92 18.81
N GLU A 334 -8.88 13.06 18.89
CA GLU A 334 -9.80 11.92 18.94
C GLU A 334 -10.14 11.49 17.51
N PHE A 335 -10.22 10.18 17.29
CA PHE A 335 -10.67 9.59 16.04
C PHE A 335 -11.54 8.37 16.34
N GLU A 336 -12.40 8.05 15.37
CA GLU A 336 -13.35 6.96 15.48
C GLU A 336 -12.80 5.69 14.82
N VAL A 337 -12.97 4.57 15.52
CA VAL A 337 -12.61 3.25 15.02
C VAL A 337 -13.88 2.43 14.88
N TYR A 338 -14.11 1.94 13.67
CA TYR A 338 -15.24 1.09 13.33
C TYR A 338 -14.77 -0.36 13.14
N ASN A 339 -15.66 -1.32 13.39
CA ASN A 339 -15.43 -2.69 12.93
C ASN A 339 -15.95 -2.84 11.51
N ARG A 340 -15.32 -3.72 10.74
CA ARG A 340 -15.75 -4.06 9.39
C ARG A 340 -17.21 -4.56 9.41
N PRO A 341 -18.07 -4.06 8.52
CA PRO A 341 -19.41 -4.61 8.33
C PRO A 341 -19.38 -6.10 8.00
N THR A 342 -20.41 -6.82 8.43
CA THR A 342 -20.55 -8.27 8.24
C THR A 342 -21.58 -8.64 7.20
N ASN A 343 -22.43 -7.69 6.81
CA ASN A 343 -23.51 -7.86 5.84
C ASN A 343 -23.39 -6.83 4.71
N PRO A 344 -22.96 -7.23 3.49
CA PRO A 344 -22.58 -8.56 3.05
C PRO A 344 -21.23 -9.04 3.62
N PRO A 345 -20.88 -10.34 3.44
CA PRO A 345 -19.62 -10.90 3.92
C PRO A 345 -18.38 -10.08 3.50
N ALA A 346 -17.33 -10.18 4.30
CA ALA A 346 -16.09 -9.39 4.17
C ALA A 346 -15.31 -9.57 2.85
N ILE A 347 -15.65 -10.58 2.05
CA ILE A 347 -14.95 -10.87 0.79
C ILE A 347 -15.68 -10.15 -0.34
N PRO A 348 -15.09 -9.07 -0.91
CA PRO A 348 -15.72 -8.37 -2.02
C PRO A 348 -15.67 -9.19 -3.31
N LYS A 349 -16.60 -8.90 -4.22
CA LYS A 349 -16.56 -9.42 -5.61
C LYS A 349 -15.33 -8.84 -6.30
N LEU A 350 -14.59 -9.67 -7.04
CA LEU A 350 -13.55 -9.21 -7.95
C LEU A 350 -14.23 -8.51 -9.14
N GLN A 351 -13.93 -7.23 -9.33
CA GLN A 351 -14.46 -6.42 -10.42
C GLN A 351 -13.43 -6.36 -11.54
N GLY A 352 -13.83 -6.71 -12.76
CA GLY A 352 -12.97 -6.75 -13.94
C GLY A 352 -13.07 -8.07 -14.71
N PRO A 353 -12.25 -8.26 -15.75
CA PRO A 353 -11.28 -7.28 -16.25
C PRO A 353 -11.99 -6.03 -16.80
N PHE A 354 -11.49 -4.83 -16.46
CA PHE A 354 -12.07 -3.58 -16.95
C PHE A 354 -11.81 -3.41 -18.44
N TYR A 355 -12.86 -3.11 -19.21
CA TYR A 355 -12.72 -2.84 -20.65
C TYR A 355 -12.18 -1.43 -20.88
N LEU A 356 -10.98 -1.33 -21.47
CA LEU A 356 -10.31 -0.08 -21.76
C LEU A 356 -10.68 0.37 -23.18
N ASN A 357 -11.22 1.59 -23.32
CA ASN A 357 -11.66 2.16 -24.59
C ASN A 357 -10.98 3.53 -24.83
N PRO A 358 -10.25 3.74 -25.93
CA PRO A 358 -9.95 2.77 -26.99
C PRO A 358 -9.11 1.59 -26.48
N GLU A 359 -9.28 0.43 -27.12
CA GLU A 359 -8.50 -0.76 -26.79
C GLU A 359 -7.01 -0.42 -26.95
N PRO A 360 -6.23 -0.56 -25.88
CA PRO A 360 -4.87 -0.14 -25.89
C PRO A 360 -3.92 -1.20 -26.47
N ASP A 361 -2.91 -0.75 -27.19
CA ASP A 361 -1.78 -1.58 -27.62
C ASP A 361 -0.66 -1.47 -26.57
N TYR A 362 -0.79 -2.24 -25.48
CA TYR A 362 0.18 -2.26 -24.38
C TYR A 362 1.27 -3.32 -24.61
N ASP A 363 2.53 -2.92 -24.34
CA ASP A 363 3.52 -3.89 -23.85
C ASP A 363 3.19 -4.26 -22.40
N ASN A 364 3.88 -5.25 -21.82
CA ASN A 364 3.61 -5.67 -20.44
C ASN A 364 3.55 -4.50 -19.44
N ILE A 365 2.51 -4.50 -18.59
CA ILE A 365 2.36 -3.54 -17.50
C ILE A 365 3.42 -3.81 -16.43
N THR A 366 3.95 -2.73 -15.85
CA THR A 366 4.95 -2.75 -14.77
C THR A 366 4.52 -2.05 -13.50
N ASP A 367 3.59 -1.10 -13.57
CA ASP A 367 3.09 -0.39 -12.40
C ASP A 367 1.67 0.14 -12.62
N ILE A 368 0.95 0.35 -11.52
CA ILE A 368 -0.37 0.97 -11.48
C ILE A 368 -0.37 2.07 -10.40
N PHE A 369 -1.02 3.19 -10.72
CA PHE A 369 -1.24 4.27 -9.77
C PHE A 369 -2.63 4.85 -9.96
N VAL A 370 -3.37 5.03 -8.88
CA VAL A 370 -4.76 5.53 -8.92
C VAL A 370 -4.87 6.84 -8.14
N ILE A 371 -5.60 7.78 -8.73
CA ILE A 371 -5.97 9.06 -8.13
C ILE A 371 -7.48 9.02 -7.88
N ALA A 372 -7.88 9.16 -6.62
CA ALA A 372 -9.29 9.14 -6.25
C ALA A 372 -10.06 10.32 -6.87
N PRO A 373 -11.34 10.12 -7.24
CA PRO A 373 -12.23 11.23 -7.48
C PRO A 373 -12.36 12.08 -6.22
N ARG A 374 -12.31 13.40 -6.40
CA ARG A 374 -12.54 14.37 -5.33
C ARG A 374 -14.02 14.52 -5.03
N LEU A 375 -14.32 14.81 -3.77
CA LEU A 375 -15.65 15.17 -3.33
C LEU A 375 -16.04 16.53 -3.91
N ASP A 376 -17.33 16.68 -4.20
CA ASP A 376 -17.91 17.99 -4.48
C ASP A 376 -18.26 18.63 -3.13
N ASP A 377 -17.48 19.62 -2.71
CA ASP A 377 -17.58 20.25 -1.38
C ASP A 377 -18.99 20.84 -1.15
N ASP A 378 -19.65 21.31 -2.21
CA ASP A 378 -21.01 21.86 -2.18
C ASP A 378 -22.08 20.81 -1.83
N ALA A 379 -21.80 19.52 -2.07
CA ALA A 379 -22.76 18.44 -1.88
C ALA A 379 -22.75 17.83 -0.46
N LEU A 380 -21.73 18.15 0.35
CA LEU A 380 -21.52 17.50 1.66
C LEU A 380 -21.57 18.45 2.86
N MET A 381 -21.43 19.76 2.66
CA MET A 381 -21.38 20.73 3.77
C MET A 381 -22.71 21.48 3.95
N GLN A 382 -23.13 21.68 5.21
CA GLN A 382 -24.20 22.62 5.54
C GLN A 382 -23.70 24.05 5.38
N GLU A 383 -24.59 24.99 4.99
CA GLU A 383 -24.27 26.39 4.66
C GLU A 383 -23.50 27.15 5.76
N GLU A 384 -23.47 26.66 7.01
CA GLU A 384 -22.84 27.31 8.16
C GLU A 384 -21.32 26.99 8.33
N ASP A 385 -20.78 25.99 7.63
CA ASP A 385 -19.38 25.54 7.76
C ASP A 385 -18.47 25.94 6.55
N GLN A 386 -18.98 26.77 5.64
CA GLN A 386 -18.29 27.12 4.38
C GLN A 386 -17.11 28.11 4.52
N ASP A 387 -16.98 28.80 5.65
CA ASP A 387 -16.09 29.98 5.75
C ASP A 387 -14.58 29.65 5.82
N ASP A 388 -14.17 28.39 6.08
CA ASP A 388 -12.76 28.02 6.29
C ASP A 388 -12.16 27.02 5.28
N PHE A 389 -12.93 26.52 4.30
CA PHE A 389 -12.42 25.52 3.35
C PHE A 389 -11.97 26.18 2.03
N LEU A 390 -10.66 26.31 1.85
CA LEU A 390 -10.05 26.64 0.56
C LEU A 390 -10.42 25.54 -0.44
N GLY A 391 -11.40 25.80 -1.31
CA GLY A 391 -11.91 24.85 -2.30
C GLY A 391 -10.78 24.05 -2.96
N HIS A 392 -10.83 22.73 -2.78
CA HIS A 392 -9.81 21.85 -3.32
C HIS A 392 -10.07 21.63 -4.82
N ASP A 393 -9.25 22.28 -5.65
CA ASP A 393 -9.25 22.12 -7.11
C ASP A 393 -8.93 20.65 -7.46
N GLY A 394 -9.91 19.91 -8.01
CA GLY A 394 -9.74 18.50 -8.32
C GLY A 394 -10.85 17.90 -9.17
N LEU A 395 -10.59 16.73 -9.76
CA LEU A 395 -11.51 16.06 -10.66
C LEU A 395 -12.47 15.17 -9.87
N SER A 396 -13.77 15.23 -10.18
CA SER A 396 -14.81 14.34 -9.65
C SER A 396 -14.80 12.93 -10.26
N VAL A 397 -13.77 12.62 -11.06
CA VAL A 397 -13.58 11.34 -11.75
C VAL A 397 -12.27 10.72 -11.28
N GLY A 398 -12.28 9.40 -11.05
CA GLY A 398 -11.06 8.66 -10.69
C GLY A 398 -10.11 8.58 -11.88
N ILE A 399 -8.81 8.52 -11.62
CA ILE A 399 -7.81 8.38 -12.67
C ILE A 399 -7.00 7.13 -12.40
N VAL A 400 -6.95 6.22 -13.36
CA VAL A 400 -6.12 5.00 -13.29
C VAL A 400 -4.97 5.16 -14.28
N CYS A 401 -3.75 5.22 -13.74
CA CYS A 401 -2.51 5.33 -14.51
C CYS A 401 -1.83 3.96 -14.60
N LEU A 402 -1.56 3.50 -15.81
CA LEU A 402 -0.85 2.23 -16.08
C LEU A 402 0.50 2.54 -16.73
N ALA A 403 1.59 2.01 -16.16
CA ALA A 403 2.93 2.14 -16.71
C ALA A 403 3.38 0.82 -17.35
N THR A 404 4.05 0.89 -18.50
CA THR A 404 4.50 -0.27 -19.28
C THR A 404 6.02 -0.42 -19.24
N VAL A 405 6.53 -1.61 -19.61
CA VAL A 405 7.97 -1.90 -19.76
C VAL A 405 8.69 -0.96 -20.73
N SER A 406 7.98 -0.40 -21.73
CA SER A 406 8.54 0.56 -22.68
C SER A 406 8.58 2.00 -22.14
N GLY A 407 8.15 2.21 -20.89
CA GLY A 407 8.13 3.53 -20.24
C GLY A 407 6.95 4.41 -20.67
N LYS A 408 5.96 3.84 -21.37
CA LYS A 408 4.71 4.56 -21.68
C LYS A 408 3.79 4.55 -20.46
N VAL A 409 3.08 5.67 -20.27
CA VAL A 409 2.04 5.82 -19.24
C VAL A 409 0.71 6.03 -19.94
N HIS A 410 -0.29 5.23 -19.55
CA HIS A 410 -1.65 5.30 -20.05
C HIS A 410 -2.56 5.80 -18.93
N ILE A 411 -3.43 6.74 -19.25
CA ILE A 411 -4.30 7.41 -18.29
C ILE A 411 -5.74 7.07 -18.65
N CYS A 412 -6.41 6.35 -17.76
CA CYS A 412 -7.81 5.96 -17.86
C CYS A 412 -8.62 6.79 -16.88
N LEU A 413 -9.86 7.14 -17.26
CA LEU A 413 -10.83 7.90 -16.46
C LEU A 413 -12.02 7.02 -16.10
#